data_AF-A0A1A8XGX1-F1
#
_entry.id   AF-A0A1A8XGX1-F1
#
_cell.length_a   1.000
_cell.length_b   1.000
_cell.length_c   1.000
_cell.angle_alpha   90.00
_cell.angle_beta   90.00
_cell.angle_gamma   90.00
#
_symmetry.space_group_name_H-M   'P 1'
#
loop_
_entity.id
_entity.type
_entity.pdbx_description
1 polymer ?
#
loop_
_entity_poly.entity_id
_entity_poly.type
_entity_poly.pdbx_seq_one_letter_code
_entity_poly.pdbx_strand_id
1 'polypeptide(L)' 'MAPAHLTQARDDLVQVGLIAYQRPLYQVLALDAPRRVEARAFAADEIALRIGALRAVLGRTP' A
#
# COMPACT_ATOMS: atom_id res chain seq x y z
N MET A 1 23.41 -6.39 -1.84
CA MET A 1 22.08 -6.95 -2.16
C MET A 1 21.85 -6.84 -3.67
N ALA A 2 21.45 -7.92 -4.34
CA ALA A 2 21.17 -7.88 -5.77
C ALA A 2 19.86 -7.09 -6.04
N PRO A 3 19.78 -6.23 -7.08
CA PRO A 3 18.58 -5.45 -7.39
C PRO A 3 17.32 -6.29 -7.57
N ALA A 4 17.47 -7.52 -8.07
CA ALA A 4 16.38 -8.48 -8.20
C ALA A 4 15.73 -8.83 -6.85
N HIS A 5 16.52 -8.92 -5.78
CA HIS A 5 16.01 -9.25 -4.45
C HIS A 5 15.22 -8.09 -3.84
N LEU A 6 15.56 -6.84 -4.19
CA LEU A 6 14.82 -5.65 -3.73
C LEU A 6 13.48 -5.51 -4.45
N THR A 7 13.45 -5.81 -5.76
CA THR A 7 12.18 -5.85 -6.50
C THR A 7 11.26 -6.92 -5.92
N GLN A 8 11.76 -8.14 -5.70
CA GLN A 8 10.95 -9.21 -5.13
C GLN A 8 10.43 -8.84 -3.73
N ALA A 9 11.30 -8.38 -2.84
CA ALA A 9 10.89 -7.99 -1.49
C ALA A 9 9.85 -6.85 -1.52
N ARG A 10 9.96 -5.91 -2.46
CA ARG A 10 8.96 -4.85 -2.63
C ARG A 10 7.61 -5.40 -3.07
N ASP A 11 7.62 -6.30 -4.04
CA ASP A 11 6.38 -6.89 -4.56
C ASP A 11 5.70 -7.72 -3.46
N ASP A 12 6.48 -8.46 -2.66
CA ASP A 12 5.99 -9.19 -1.50
C ASP A 12 5.33 -8.25 -0.48
N LEU A 13 5.99 -7.13 -0.15
CA LEU A 13 5.46 -6.13 0.79
C LEU A 13 4.20 -5.42 0.29
N VAL A 14 4.07 -5.21 -1.02
CA VAL A 14 2.84 -4.70 -1.65
C VAL A 14 1.74 -5.73 -1.56
N GLN A 15 2.04 -7.01 -1.85
CA GLN A 15 1.07 -8.10 -1.79
C GLN A 15 0.48 -8.30 -0.39
N VAL A 16 1.29 -8.19 0.67
CA VAL A 16 0.81 -8.28 2.05
C VAL A 16 0.22 -6.96 2.58
N GLY A 17 0.13 -5.91 1.75
CA GLY A 17 -0.49 -4.64 2.10
C GLY A 17 0.28 -3.82 3.12
N LEU A 18 1.58 -4.07 3.29
CA LEU A 18 2.43 -3.32 4.23
C LEU A 18 2.90 -1.98 3.63
N ILE A 19 3.06 -1.94 2.30
CA ILE A 19 3.42 -0.73 1.56
C ILE A 19 2.56 -0.59 0.31
N ALA A 20 2.42 0.64 -0.17
CA ALA A 20 2.04 0.92 -1.55
C ALA A 20 3.24 1.55 -2.28
N TYR A 21 3.46 1.10 -3.52
CA TYR A 21 4.55 1.60 -4.36
C TYR A 21 4.04 2.03 -5.73
N GLN A 22 4.36 3.27 -6.10
CA GLN A 22 4.21 3.79 -7.45
C GLN A 22 5.40 4.70 -7.72
N ARG A 23 6.34 4.31 -8.58
CA ARG A 23 7.56 5.11 -8.81
C ARG A 23 7.22 6.58 -9.12
N PRO A 24 7.84 7.57 -8.42
CA PRO A 24 8.88 7.45 -7.38
C PRO A 24 8.37 7.39 -5.93
N LEU A 25 7.05 7.34 -5.72
CA LEU A 25 6.37 7.39 -4.43
C LEU A 25 6.39 6.04 -3.69
N TYR A 26 6.68 6.10 -2.39
CA TYR A 26 6.54 5.00 -1.44
C TYR A 26 5.61 5.45 -0.31
N GLN A 27 4.60 4.65 0.00
CA GLN A 27 3.73 4.86 1.14
C GLN A 27 3.78 3.63 2.05
N VAL A 28 4.07 3.85 3.33
CA VAL A 28 3.99 2.80 4.35
C VAL A 28 2.57 2.76 4.89
N LEU A 29 1.92 1.60 4.82
CA LEU A 29 0.52 1.43 5.20
C LEU A 29 0.36 0.86 6.62
N ALA A 30 1.32 0.05 7.07
CA ALA A 30 1.34 -0.51 8.42
C ALA A 30 2.77 -0.58 8.96
N LEU A 31 3.00 -0.01 10.15
CA LEU A 31 4.27 -0.09 10.90
C LEU A 31 4.12 -0.80 12.25
N ASP A 32 2.90 -0.91 12.75
CA ASP A 32 2.65 -1.56 14.02
C ASP A 32 2.78 -3.08 13.88
N ALA A 33 3.33 -3.73 14.91
CA ALA A 33 3.38 -5.18 15.00
C ALA A 33 2.02 -5.76 14.61
N PRO A 34 1.96 -6.83 13.78
CA PRO A 34 0.72 -7.28 13.21
C PRO A 34 -0.20 -7.70 14.36
N ARG A 35 -1.13 -6.82 14.73
CA ARG A 35 -2.40 -7.27 15.26
C ARG A 35 -2.88 -8.22 14.18
N ARG A 36 -3.21 -9.47 14.52
CA ARG A 36 -3.89 -10.40 13.59
C ARG A 36 -5.16 -9.70 13.10
N VAL A 37 -5.02 -8.90 12.06
CA VAL A 37 -6.11 -8.45 11.24
C VAL A 37 -6.13 -9.57 10.21
N GLU A 38 -7.11 -10.45 10.35
CA GLU A 38 -7.48 -11.39 9.30
C GLU A 38 -7.40 -10.64 7.99
N ALA A 39 -6.55 -11.11 7.08
CA ALA A 39 -6.30 -10.46 5.80
C ALA A 39 -7.60 -10.42 5.02
N ARG A 40 -8.42 -9.40 5.26
CA ARG A 40 -9.59 -9.12 4.46
C ARG A 40 -9.03 -8.56 3.17
N ALA A 41 -9.04 -9.40 2.13
CA ALA A 41 -8.74 -8.95 0.78
C ALA A 41 -9.70 -7.79 0.47
N PHE A 42 -9.16 -6.59 0.36
CA PHE A 42 -9.92 -5.43 -0.06
C PHE A 42 -10.21 -5.59 -1.54
N ALA A 43 -11.48 -5.56 -1.92
CA ALA A 43 -11.85 -5.51 -3.33
C ALA A 43 -11.27 -4.23 -3.96
N ALA A 44 -10.95 -4.28 -5.26
CA ALA A 44 -10.37 -3.16 -5.99
C ALA A 44 -11.19 -1.85 -5.82
N ASP A 45 -12.52 -1.97 -5.74
CA ASP A 45 -13.44 -0.84 -5.55
C ASP A 45 -13.28 -0.19 -4.16
N GLU A 46 -13.02 -0.98 -3.14
CA GLU A 46 -12.82 -0.50 -1.77
C GLU A 46 -11.47 0.23 -1.62
N ILE A 47 -10.46 -0.25 -2.33
CA ILE A 47 -9.15 0.41 -2.44
C ILE A 47 -9.30 1.76 -3.15
N ALA A 48 -10.03 1.80 -4.27
CA ALA A 48 -10.27 3.02 -5.03
C ALA A 48 -11.00 4.09 -4.19
N LEU A 49 -12.01 3.67 -3.43
CA LEU A 49 -12.79 4.56 -2.57
C LEU A 49 -11.95 5.18 -1.44
N ARG A 50 -11.10 4.36 -0.79
CA ARG A 50 -10.15 4.83 0.23
C ARG A 50 -9.12 5.81 -0.32
N ILE A 51 -8.58 5.54 -1.52
CA ILE A 51 -7.63 6.46 -2.17
C ILE A 51 -8.31 7.79 -2.53
N GLY A 52 -9.55 7.75 -3.02
CA GLY A 52 -10.34 8.95 -3.31
C GLY A 52 -10.55 9.82 -2.05
N ALA A 53 -10.95 9.19 -0.93
CA ALA A 53 -11.11 9.87 0.34
C ALA A 53 -9.81 10.50 0.85
N LEU A 54 -8.68 9.78 0.72
CA LEU A 54 -7.37 10.30 1.11
C LEU A 54 -6.96 11.52 0.26
N ARG A 55 -7.23 11.49 -1.05
CA ARG A 55 -6.96 12.64 -1.95
C ARG A 55 -7.80 13.87 -1.60
N ALA A 56 -9.06 13.66 -1.23
CA ALA A 56 -9.95 14.73 -0.81
C ALA A 56 -9.46 15.41 0.49
N VAL A 57 -8.97 14.61 1.45
CA VAL A 57 -8.38 15.12 2.70
C VAL A 57 -7.06 15.84 2.46
N LEU A 58 -6.24 15.35 1.52
CA LEU A 58 -4.93 15.94 1.18
C LEU A 58 -5.01 17.15 0.24
N GLY A 59 -6.22 17.62 -0.10
CA GLY A 59 -6.40 18.89 -0.81
C GLY A 59 -5.89 18.94 -2.24
N ARG A 60 -5.78 17.79 -2.94
CA ARG A 60 -5.63 17.78 -4.40
C ARG A 60 -6.96 17.47 -5.07
N THR A 61 -7.70 18.55 -5.33
CA THR A 61 -8.62 18.67 -6.48
C THR A 61 -7.85 18.43 -7.80
N PRO A 62 -8.55 18.02 -8.88
CA PRO A 62 -8.08 17.12 -9.94
C PRO A 62 -6.88 17.60 -10.75
#